data_AF-A0A933ZAQ8-F1
#
_entry.id   AF-A0A933ZAQ8-F1
#
_cell.length_a   1.000
_cell.length_b   1.000
_cell.length_c   1.000
_cell.angle_alpha   90.00
_cell.angle_beta   90.00
_cell.angle_gamma   90.00
#
_symmetry.space_group_name_H-M   'P 1'
#
loop_
_entity.id
_entity.type
_entity.pdbx_description
1 polymer ?
#
loop_
_entity_poly.entity_id
_entity_poly.type
_entity_poly.pdbx_seq_one_letter_code
_entity_poly.pdbx_strand_id
1 'polypeptide(L)'
;MAGCSSDSSGGSTPSAGGSGGSAGESGSGGADLDGSADADASIDPDAAGGTGGGQAEAGQDGACTPGATQCEGNAVLTCLATAQWDTAKECIGLTPTCKAGVCEPLASGPSCVGLAPTCGPAGNASCCASSLVPGGTFKRSYDAVTFVDDTYPATVSTFVLDVYEVTVGRFRKFIDGHPAHLPAAGAGKNPNNPADTGWDLAWNGNIPLDQSALSSAIKCGGTNQTWTDDAGLNESRPITCVTWYEALAFCIWDGGRMPTEAEWNYAASGGAEQRVFPWSNPPTAELVDATYAVYAKVPIAAVGTKSPLGDGRWGHADLGGNAWEWVLDSYVTPYANPCTDCSNQTTAAARVFRGGGASFDASGLLASKRNDYSPSSRTDVGIRCARQP
;
A
#
# COMPACT_ATOMS: atom_id res chain seq x y z
N MET A 1 50.85 25.32 27.72
CA MET A 1 51.51 25.61 26.44
C MET A 1 50.56 25.09 25.36
N ALA A 2 49.62 25.92 24.88
CA ALA A 2 49.75 26.90 23.79
C ALA A 2 49.94 26.19 22.43
N GLY A 3 49.17 26.42 21.36
CA GLY A 3 48.03 27.30 21.01
C GLY A 3 47.31 26.70 19.78
N CYS A 4 46.01 26.88 19.54
CA CYS A 4 45.28 28.06 19.00
C CYS A 4 45.76 28.59 17.63
N SER A 5 44.84 28.53 16.65
CA SER A 5 44.46 29.54 15.63
C SER A 5 43.69 28.84 14.50
N SER A 6 42.69 29.36 13.78
CA SER A 6 41.67 30.43 13.88
C SER A 6 41.13 30.60 12.45
N ASP A 7 39.82 30.70 12.28
CA ASP A 7 39.03 31.42 11.25
C ASP A 7 39.33 31.19 9.73
N SER A 8 38.39 31.23 8.79
CA SER A 8 37.31 32.23 8.67
C SER A 8 36.16 31.80 7.74
N SER A 9 35.05 32.51 7.98
CA SER A 9 33.72 32.54 7.35
C SER A 9 33.66 33.19 5.96
N GLY A 10 32.63 32.84 5.18
CA GLY A 10 32.15 33.63 4.05
C GLY A 10 30.76 33.21 3.57
N GLY A 11 29.71 33.86 4.11
CA GLY A 11 28.33 33.68 3.67
C GLY A 11 28.02 34.40 2.34
N SER A 12 26.94 34.00 1.68
CA SER A 12 26.38 34.71 0.53
C SER A 12 24.86 34.63 0.58
N THR A 13 24.22 35.80 0.66
CA THR A 13 22.79 36.05 0.45
C THR A 13 22.63 37.08 -0.68
N PRO A 14 21.43 37.19 -1.30
CA PRO A 14 21.29 37.48 -2.73
C PRO A 14 21.03 38.96 -3.03
N SER A 15 21.23 39.35 -4.30
CA SER A 15 20.82 40.65 -4.84
C SER A 15 19.79 40.46 -5.96
N ALA A 16 18.67 41.17 -5.83
CA ALA A 16 17.69 41.41 -6.86
C ALA A 16 18.02 42.69 -7.67
N GLY A 17 17.41 42.82 -8.84
CA GLY A 17 17.42 44.00 -9.73
C GLY A 17 17.68 43.58 -11.18
N GLY A 18 16.94 43.99 -12.21
CA GLY A 18 15.80 44.87 -12.36
C GLY A 18 15.61 45.18 -13.86
N SER A 19 14.36 45.18 -14.31
CA SER A 19 13.72 45.95 -15.42
C SER A 19 14.37 46.13 -16.81
N GLY A 20 13.49 45.95 -17.83
CA GLY A 20 13.54 46.56 -19.18
C GLY A 20 13.33 45.48 -20.26
N GLY A 21 12.29 45.42 -21.09
CA GLY A 21 11.32 46.40 -21.56
C GLY A 21 11.44 46.53 -23.09
N SER A 22 10.50 45.96 -23.85
CA SER A 22 9.94 46.56 -25.08
C SER A 22 8.93 45.61 -25.77
N ALA A 23 7.86 46.23 -26.22
CA ALA A 23 6.69 45.66 -26.88
C ALA A 23 6.91 45.36 -28.38
N GLY A 24 5.95 44.63 -28.95
CA GLY A 24 5.72 44.47 -30.39
C GLY A 24 4.42 43.73 -30.65
N GLU A 25 3.35 44.48 -30.89
CA GLU A 25 1.99 44.03 -31.25
C GLU A 25 1.89 43.49 -32.69
N SER A 26 0.93 42.57 -32.91
CA SER A 26 -0.05 42.48 -34.03
C SER A 26 -0.76 41.12 -33.88
N GLY A 27 -2.08 41.00 -33.66
CA GLY A 27 -3.19 41.43 -34.53
C GLY A 27 -3.19 40.53 -35.78
N SER A 28 -4.18 39.74 -36.17
CA SER A 28 -5.62 39.66 -35.93
C SER A 28 -6.16 38.50 -36.80
N GLY A 29 -7.32 37.92 -36.51
CA GLY A 29 -8.09 37.18 -37.51
C GLY A 29 -8.99 36.08 -36.94
N GLY A 30 -10.20 36.44 -36.56
CA GLY A 30 -11.30 35.48 -36.43
C GLY A 30 -12.03 35.29 -37.76
N ALA A 31 -12.77 34.20 -37.89
CA ALA A 31 -14.19 34.20 -38.26
C ALA A 31 -14.71 32.77 -38.37
N ASP A 32 -15.95 32.64 -37.89
CA ASP A 32 -16.83 31.49 -37.82
C ASP A 32 -17.30 30.93 -39.17
N LEU A 33 -18.08 29.84 -39.07
CA LEU A 33 -19.35 29.50 -39.77
C LEU A 33 -19.28 28.03 -40.23
N ASP A 34 -20.08 27.11 -39.69
CA ASP A 34 -21.54 26.91 -39.77
C ASP A 34 -21.81 25.66 -40.62
N GLY A 35 -22.82 24.87 -40.23
CA GLY A 35 -23.15 23.61 -40.90
C GLY A 35 -24.01 22.66 -40.08
N SER A 36 -25.19 23.13 -39.67
CA SER A 36 -26.33 22.28 -39.29
C SER A 36 -27.03 21.75 -40.56
N ALA A 37 -27.49 20.49 -40.56
CA ALA A 37 -28.73 20.07 -41.22
C ALA A 37 -29.14 18.65 -40.79
N ASP A 38 -30.36 18.57 -40.30
CA ASP A 38 -31.16 17.41 -39.92
C ASP A 38 -31.53 16.49 -41.09
N ALA A 39 -31.81 15.20 -40.80
CA ALA A 39 -32.93 14.47 -41.41
C ALA A 39 -33.34 13.22 -40.61
N ASP A 40 -34.56 13.32 -40.12
CA ASP A 40 -35.54 12.37 -39.59
C ASP A 40 -35.67 11.00 -40.31
N ALA A 41 -35.97 9.94 -39.54
CA ALA A 41 -36.84 8.82 -39.93
C ALA A 41 -37.06 7.80 -38.77
N SER A 42 -38.16 7.98 -38.05
CA SER A 42 -39.19 6.96 -37.71
C SER A 42 -38.82 5.49 -37.39
N ILE A 43 -39.05 5.14 -36.13
CA ILE A 43 -39.75 3.98 -35.52
C ILE A 43 -40.29 2.87 -36.46
N ASP A 44 -39.92 1.61 -36.18
CA ASP A 44 -40.83 0.44 -36.14
C ASP A 44 -40.28 -0.63 -35.14
N PRO A 45 -41.11 -1.31 -34.32
CA PRO A 45 -40.69 -2.23 -33.26
C PRO A 45 -40.69 -3.71 -33.71
N ASP A 46 -40.31 -4.60 -32.80
CA ASP A 46 -40.37 -6.07 -32.84
C ASP A 46 -39.17 -6.82 -33.45
N ALA A 47 -38.27 -7.28 -32.58
CA ALA A 47 -37.86 -8.69 -32.53
C ALA A 47 -37.10 -9.01 -31.23
N ALA A 48 -37.65 -9.98 -30.50
CA ALA A 48 -37.19 -10.48 -29.21
C ALA A 48 -35.96 -11.40 -29.30
N GLY A 49 -35.26 -11.55 -28.17
CA GLY A 49 -34.51 -12.77 -27.85
C GLY A 49 -33.05 -12.56 -27.45
N GLY A 50 -32.80 -12.17 -26.20
CA GLY A 50 -31.47 -12.18 -25.61
C GLY A 50 -31.55 -12.33 -24.09
N THR A 51 -31.24 -13.51 -23.59
CA THR A 51 -31.27 -13.91 -22.18
C THR A 51 -30.31 -13.07 -21.34
N GLY A 52 -30.84 -12.06 -20.63
CA GLY A 52 -30.15 -11.38 -19.56
C GLY A 52 -30.12 -12.25 -18.31
N GLY A 53 -28.93 -12.65 -17.88
CA GLY A 53 -28.71 -13.18 -16.54
C GLY A 53 -28.90 -12.04 -15.54
N GLY A 54 -30.09 -11.97 -14.95
CA GLY A 54 -30.39 -11.01 -13.89
C GLY A 54 -29.55 -11.30 -12.66
N GLN A 55 -28.69 -10.34 -12.30
CA GLN A 55 -28.25 -10.20 -10.91
C GLN A 55 -29.51 -9.84 -10.10
N ALA A 56 -29.99 -10.79 -9.30
CA ALA A 56 -31.04 -10.50 -8.34
C ALA A 56 -30.48 -9.54 -7.28
N GLU A 57 -30.98 -8.31 -7.26
CA GLU A 57 -30.87 -7.46 -6.08
C GLU A 57 -31.61 -8.16 -4.93
N ALA A 58 -30.87 -8.52 -3.88
CA ALA A 58 -31.41 -9.22 -2.72
C ALA A 58 -32.27 -8.26 -1.89
N GLY A 59 -33.59 -8.43 -1.94
CA GLY A 59 -34.52 -7.80 -1.03
C GLY A 59 -34.34 -8.33 0.40
N GLN A 60 -34.23 -7.42 1.37
CA GLN A 60 -34.04 -7.72 2.79
C GLN A 60 -35.26 -8.38 3.50
N ASP A 61 -36.31 -8.79 2.78
CA ASP A 61 -37.55 -9.34 3.37
C ASP A 61 -37.97 -10.72 2.80
N GLY A 62 -37.03 -11.50 2.26
CA GLY A 62 -37.30 -12.81 1.69
C GLY A 62 -37.21 -13.94 2.72
N ALA A 63 -38.30 -14.69 2.93
CA ALA A 63 -38.26 -15.96 3.64
C ALA A 63 -37.19 -16.88 3.03
N CYS A 64 -36.31 -17.42 3.85
CA CYS A 64 -35.16 -18.23 3.43
C CYS A 64 -35.33 -19.70 3.82
N THR A 65 -34.54 -20.59 3.20
CA THR A 65 -34.53 -22.01 3.59
C THR A 65 -33.65 -22.18 4.84
N PRO A 66 -34.16 -22.71 5.97
CA PRO A 66 -33.37 -22.91 7.17
C PRO A 66 -32.03 -23.59 6.92
N GLY A 67 -30.94 -23.02 7.43
CA GLY A 67 -29.57 -23.49 7.22
C GLY A 67 -28.90 -23.04 5.93
N ALA A 68 -29.62 -22.38 5.00
CA ALA A 68 -28.99 -21.74 3.84
C ALA A 68 -28.07 -20.60 4.29
N THR A 69 -26.99 -20.37 3.55
CA THR A 69 -26.11 -19.23 3.74
C THR A 69 -26.08 -18.35 2.50
N GLN A 70 -25.83 -17.06 2.70
CA GLN A 70 -25.58 -16.11 1.61
C GLN A 70 -24.64 -15.01 2.08
N CYS A 71 -24.14 -14.21 1.13
CA CYS A 71 -23.34 -13.04 1.44
C CYS A 71 -24.20 -11.77 1.43
N GLU A 72 -23.99 -10.91 2.42
CA GLU A 72 -24.42 -9.52 2.43
C GLU A 72 -23.17 -8.66 2.55
N GLY A 73 -22.73 -8.07 1.44
CA GLY A 73 -21.40 -7.48 1.35
C GLY A 73 -20.32 -8.51 1.70
N ASN A 74 -19.49 -8.19 2.70
CA ASN A 74 -18.42 -9.06 3.19
C ASN A 74 -18.83 -9.93 4.41
N ALA A 75 -20.12 -10.08 4.67
CA ALA A 75 -20.61 -10.83 5.81
C ALA A 75 -21.45 -12.04 5.38
N VAL A 76 -21.35 -13.12 6.14
CA VAL A 76 -22.16 -14.33 5.96
C VAL A 76 -23.46 -14.18 6.75
N LEU A 77 -24.58 -14.29 6.04
CA LEU A 77 -25.91 -14.49 6.62
C LEU A 77 -26.20 -15.99 6.68
N THR A 78 -26.78 -16.44 7.79
CA THR A 78 -27.29 -17.82 7.94
C THR A 78 -28.79 -17.77 8.17
N CYS A 79 -29.55 -18.58 7.44
CA CYS A 79 -30.99 -18.66 7.59
C CYS A 79 -31.35 -19.45 8.85
N LEU A 80 -32.09 -18.82 9.76
CA LEU A 80 -32.57 -19.41 11.00
C LEU A 80 -33.68 -20.44 10.75
N ALA A 81 -33.97 -21.26 11.76
CA ALA A 81 -35.09 -22.20 11.75
C ALA A 81 -36.45 -21.53 11.52
N THR A 82 -36.56 -20.23 11.82
CA THR A 82 -37.75 -19.41 11.59
C THR A 82 -37.92 -18.94 10.14
N ALA A 83 -37.07 -19.42 9.22
CA ALA A 83 -37.03 -18.98 7.82
C ALA A 83 -36.75 -17.46 7.67
N GLN A 84 -35.92 -16.92 8.57
CA GLN A 84 -35.48 -15.54 8.59
C GLN A 84 -33.95 -15.50 8.61
N TRP A 85 -33.34 -14.51 7.97
CA TRP A 85 -31.89 -14.32 8.01
C TRP A 85 -31.44 -13.86 9.41
N ASP A 86 -30.36 -14.45 9.91
CA ASP A 86 -29.70 -14.00 11.13
C ASP A 86 -28.90 -12.70 10.90
N THR A 87 -28.29 -12.17 11.95
CA THR A 87 -27.33 -11.07 11.89
C THR A 87 -26.12 -11.46 11.04
N ALA A 88 -25.75 -10.59 10.11
CA ALA A 88 -24.60 -10.80 9.25
C ALA A 88 -23.30 -10.89 10.06
N LYS A 89 -22.51 -11.96 9.82
CA LYS A 89 -21.21 -12.15 10.46
C LYS A 89 -20.09 -11.82 9.48
N GLU A 90 -19.35 -10.77 9.75
CA GLU A 90 -18.24 -10.32 8.89
C GLU A 90 -17.14 -11.38 8.74
N CYS A 91 -16.64 -11.50 7.51
CA CYS A 91 -15.47 -12.27 7.18
C CYS A 91 -14.22 -11.50 7.58
N ILE A 92 -13.45 -12.05 8.53
CA ILE A 92 -12.32 -11.38 9.18
C ILE A 92 -11.03 -12.19 9.07
N GLY A 93 -9.90 -11.55 9.35
CA GLY A 93 -8.60 -12.22 9.38
C GLY A 93 -8.20 -12.74 8.00
N LEU A 94 -7.70 -13.98 7.95
CA LEU A 94 -7.18 -14.62 6.73
C LEU A 94 -8.25 -15.09 5.74
N THR A 95 -9.53 -14.99 6.10
CA THR A 95 -10.66 -15.23 5.20
C THR A 95 -11.45 -13.94 5.08
N PRO A 96 -10.90 -12.90 4.41
CA PRO A 96 -11.44 -11.55 4.48
C PRO A 96 -12.58 -11.32 3.49
N THR A 97 -13.00 -12.33 2.71
CA THR A 97 -13.99 -12.18 1.63
C THR A 97 -15.16 -13.12 1.85
N CYS A 98 -16.40 -12.65 1.67
CA CYS A 98 -17.57 -13.54 1.60
C CYS A 98 -17.85 -13.93 0.15
N LYS A 99 -17.87 -15.23 -0.14
CA LYS A 99 -18.27 -15.77 -1.44
C LYS A 99 -19.20 -16.96 -1.26
N ALA A 100 -20.34 -16.93 -1.95
CA ALA A 100 -21.35 -17.99 -1.90
C ALA A 100 -21.77 -18.40 -0.46
N GLY A 101 -21.84 -17.42 0.46
CA GLY A 101 -22.24 -17.65 1.86
C GLY A 101 -21.16 -18.28 2.73
N VAL A 102 -19.89 -18.18 2.35
CA VAL A 102 -18.73 -18.69 3.10
C VAL A 102 -17.63 -17.65 3.13
N CYS A 103 -16.92 -17.54 4.25
CA CYS A 103 -15.71 -16.72 4.32
C CYS A 103 -14.53 -17.48 3.70
N GLU A 104 -13.92 -16.89 2.68
CA GLU A 104 -12.82 -17.46 1.91
C GLU A 104 -11.59 -16.54 1.93
N PRO A 105 -10.37 -17.08 1.79
CA PRO A 105 -9.17 -16.29 1.54
C PRO A 105 -9.33 -15.44 0.29
N LEU A 106 -8.69 -14.26 0.29
CA LEU A 106 -8.66 -13.44 -0.91
C LEU A 106 -7.94 -14.19 -2.05
N ALA A 107 -8.45 -14.03 -3.27
CA ALA A 107 -7.83 -14.61 -4.45
C ALA A 107 -6.36 -14.16 -4.54
N SER A 108 -5.45 -15.14 -4.60
CA SER A 108 -4.02 -14.85 -4.65
C SER A 108 -3.62 -14.29 -6.02
N GLY A 109 -2.72 -13.30 -6.00
CA GLY A 109 -2.19 -12.69 -7.22
C GLY A 109 -1.20 -13.60 -7.97
N PRO A 110 -0.78 -13.20 -9.19
CA PRO A 110 0.17 -13.96 -10.01
C PRO A 110 1.52 -14.24 -9.31
N SER A 111 1.96 -13.42 -8.34
CA SER A 111 3.20 -13.69 -7.59
C SER A 111 3.12 -14.97 -6.74
N CYS A 112 1.91 -15.44 -6.46
CA CYS A 112 1.63 -16.55 -5.56
C CYS A 112 1.51 -17.90 -6.29
N VAL A 113 1.39 -17.88 -7.62
CA VAL A 113 1.14 -19.10 -8.40
C VAL A 113 2.36 -20.03 -8.33
N GLY A 114 2.16 -21.20 -7.71
CA GLY A 114 3.20 -22.19 -7.50
C GLY A 114 4.26 -21.79 -6.47
N LEU A 115 4.01 -20.76 -5.65
CA LEU A 115 4.93 -20.34 -4.59
C LEU A 115 4.82 -21.29 -3.38
N ALA A 116 5.95 -21.80 -2.91
CA ALA A 116 5.99 -22.63 -1.71
C ALA A 116 5.69 -21.79 -0.45
N PRO A 117 5.01 -22.35 0.56
CA PRO A 117 4.76 -21.67 1.81
C PRO A 117 6.05 -21.66 2.65
N THR A 118 6.76 -20.53 2.67
CA THR A 118 8.07 -20.39 3.33
C THR A 118 8.11 -19.24 4.34
N CYS A 119 6.98 -18.60 4.59
CA CYS A 119 6.89 -17.42 5.45
C CYS A 119 6.47 -17.76 6.88
N GLY A 120 6.62 -16.79 7.78
CA GLY A 120 6.30 -16.95 9.20
C GLY A 120 7.40 -17.65 10.00
N PRO A 121 7.20 -17.79 11.32
CA PRO A 121 8.27 -18.19 12.25
C PRO A 121 8.70 -19.65 12.06
N ALA A 122 7.81 -20.50 11.54
CA ALA A 122 8.08 -21.89 11.23
C ALA A 122 8.44 -22.13 9.75
N GLY A 123 8.46 -21.08 8.92
CA GLY A 123 8.77 -21.18 7.49
C GLY A 123 7.80 -22.08 6.71
N ASN A 124 6.52 -22.08 7.07
CA ASN A 124 5.49 -22.95 6.51
C ASN A 124 4.15 -22.23 6.24
N ALA A 125 4.09 -20.91 6.42
CA ALA A 125 2.93 -20.11 6.10
C ALA A 125 2.98 -19.63 4.65
N SER A 126 1.81 -19.36 4.07
CA SER A 126 1.72 -18.73 2.76
C SER A 126 2.30 -17.31 2.81
N CYS A 127 3.28 -17.03 1.95
CA CYS A 127 3.84 -15.69 1.75
C CYS A 127 2.86 -14.70 1.10
N CYS A 128 1.71 -15.22 0.67
CA CYS A 128 0.59 -14.45 0.11
C CYS A 128 -0.60 -14.37 1.06
N ALA A 129 -0.40 -14.68 2.35
CA ALA A 129 -1.40 -14.42 3.35
C ALA A 129 -1.69 -12.91 3.39
N SER A 130 -2.96 -12.55 3.29
CA SER A 130 -3.45 -11.19 3.46
C SER A 130 -4.60 -11.22 4.46
N SER A 131 -4.67 -10.23 5.34
CA SER A 131 -5.62 -10.19 6.45
C SER A 131 -6.48 -8.93 6.38
N LEU A 132 -7.74 -9.04 6.80
CA LEU A 132 -8.62 -7.88 6.91
C LEU A 132 -8.12 -6.91 7.99
N VAL A 133 -8.11 -5.62 7.67
CA VAL A 133 -7.98 -4.52 8.61
C VAL A 133 -9.32 -3.77 8.66
N PRO A 134 -10.13 -3.97 9.74
CA PRO A 134 -11.37 -3.22 9.93
C PRO A 134 -11.11 -1.72 9.97
N GLY A 135 -11.83 -0.96 9.13
CA GLY A 135 -11.71 0.49 9.04
C GLY A 135 -12.09 1.21 10.33
N GLY A 136 -11.69 2.47 10.43
CA GLY A 136 -11.94 3.30 11.60
C GLY A 136 -11.16 4.60 11.58
N THR A 137 -11.29 5.36 12.67
CA THR A 137 -10.60 6.64 12.86
C THR A 137 -9.46 6.50 13.84
N PHE A 138 -8.32 7.12 13.52
CA PHE A 138 -7.18 7.26 14.41
C PHE A 138 -6.53 8.64 14.22
N LYS A 139 -5.45 8.90 14.95
CA LYS A 139 -4.69 10.17 14.91
C LYS A 139 -3.34 9.87 14.30
N ARG A 140 -3.03 10.49 13.16
CA ARG A 140 -1.69 10.44 12.56
C ARG A 140 -0.75 11.32 13.38
N SER A 141 0.53 10.97 13.40
CA SER A 141 1.54 11.67 14.24
C SER A 141 1.28 11.59 15.75
N TYR A 142 0.64 10.51 16.21
CA TYR A 142 0.31 10.31 17.62
C TYR A 142 0.51 8.85 18.05
N ASP A 143 1.25 8.64 19.14
CA ASP A 143 1.41 7.37 19.86
C ASP A 143 1.33 7.55 21.40
N ALA A 144 0.94 8.76 21.85
CA ALA A 144 0.86 9.18 23.25
C ALA A 144 2.19 9.22 24.04
N VAL A 145 3.33 8.85 23.44
CA VAL A 145 4.62 8.76 24.13
C VAL A 145 5.68 9.61 23.42
N THR A 146 6.07 9.23 22.21
CA THR A 146 7.10 9.94 21.43
C THR A 146 6.48 11.00 20.52
N PHE A 147 5.37 10.65 19.87
CA PHE A 147 4.60 11.53 19.01
C PHE A 147 3.29 11.87 19.71
N VAL A 148 3.08 13.15 20.02
CA VAL A 148 1.95 13.62 20.87
C VAL A 148 1.02 14.60 20.18
N ASP A 149 1.23 14.87 18.88
CA ASP A 149 0.37 15.77 18.11
C ASP A 149 -0.87 15.01 17.63
N ASP A 150 -2.02 15.31 18.23
CA ASP A 150 -3.28 14.68 17.89
C ASP A 150 -4.17 15.46 16.93
N THR A 151 -3.63 16.50 16.29
CA THR A 151 -4.41 17.41 15.44
C THR A 151 -4.71 16.86 14.03
N TYR A 152 -4.19 15.67 13.70
CA TYR A 152 -4.30 15.06 12.37
C TYR A 152 -5.10 13.75 12.37
N PRO A 153 -6.41 13.77 12.70
CA PRO A 153 -7.24 12.58 12.56
C PRO A 153 -7.25 12.09 11.11
N ALA A 154 -7.41 10.78 10.95
CA ALA A 154 -7.70 10.14 9.67
C ALA A 154 -8.70 9.03 9.86
N THR A 155 -9.63 8.91 8.93
CA THR A 155 -10.52 7.77 8.80
C THR A 155 -10.08 6.94 7.61
N VAL A 156 -9.94 5.63 7.80
CA VAL A 156 -9.69 4.67 6.73
C VAL A 156 -10.85 3.70 6.64
N SER A 157 -11.29 3.42 5.42
CA SER A 157 -12.25 2.35 5.13
C SER A 157 -11.62 0.99 5.39
N THR A 158 -12.44 -0.05 5.53
CA THR A 158 -11.94 -1.42 5.65
C THR A 158 -11.13 -1.81 4.41
N PHE A 159 -9.98 -2.43 4.62
CA PHE A 159 -9.09 -2.88 3.55
C PHE A 159 -8.44 -4.21 3.92
N VAL A 160 -7.81 -4.86 2.95
CA VAL A 160 -6.98 -6.04 3.16
C VAL A 160 -5.53 -5.63 3.01
N LEU A 161 -4.65 -6.11 3.90
CA LEU A 161 -3.22 -5.84 3.84
C LEU A 161 -2.46 -7.17 3.82
N ASP A 162 -1.38 -7.25 3.04
CA ASP A 162 -0.48 -8.40 3.09
C ASP A 162 0.05 -8.59 4.51
N VAL A 163 -0.03 -9.82 5.03
CA VAL A 163 0.45 -10.18 6.38
C VAL A 163 1.97 -10.05 6.46
N TYR A 164 2.66 -10.38 5.36
CA TYR A 164 4.11 -10.30 5.25
C TYR A 164 4.52 -9.25 4.22
N GLU A 165 5.71 -8.68 4.37
CA GLU A 165 6.39 -7.95 3.31
C GLU A 165 6.48 -8.82 2.05
N VAL A 166 6.47 -8.21 0.86
CA VAL A 166 6.67 -8.91 -0.40
C VAL A 166 8.05 -9.55 -0.40
N THR A 167 8.10 -10.87 -0.61
CA THR A 167 9.38 -11.58 -0.58
C THR A 167 10.14 -11.49 -1.91
N VAL A 168 11.44 -11.77 -1.87
CA VAL A 168 12.27 -11.95 -3.07
C VAL A 168 11.64 -12.97 -4.04
N GLY A 169 11.07 -14.06 -3.54
CA GLY A 169 10.45 -15.07 -4.40
C GLY A 169 9.16 -14.60 -5.07
N ARG A 170 8.35 -13.78 -4.40
CA ARG A 170 7.20 -13.11 -5.03
C ARG A 170 7.68 -12.11 -6.10
N PHE A 171 8.69 -11.30 -5.80
CA PHE A 171 9.22 -10.31 -6.73
C PHE A 171 9.95 -10.94 -7.93
N ARG A 172 10.55 -12.13 -7.77
CA ARG A 172 11.15 -12.88 -8.88
C ARG A 172 10.13 -13.22 -9.96
N LYS A 173 8.93 -13.63 -9.58
CA LYS A 173 7.82 -13.87 -10.53
C LYS A 173 7.43 -12.62 -11.31
N PHE A 174 7.52 -11.45 -10.68
CA PHE A 174 7.28 -10.17 -11.36
C PHE A 174 8.36 -9.87 -12.40
N ILE A 175 9.64 -10.08 -12.04
CA ILE A 175 10.78 -9.94 -12.95
C ILE A 175 10.67 -10.90 -14.14
N ASP A 176 10.28 -12.16 -13.91
CA ASP A 176 10.23 -13.21 -14.94
C ASP A 176 9.30 -12.90 -16.13
N GLY A 177 8.27 -12.05 -15.93
CA GLY A 177 7.41 -11.60 -17.03
C GLY A 177 7.54 -10.10 -17.36
N HIS A 178 8.56 -9.42 -16.84
CA HIS A 178 8.85 -8.04 -17.17
C HIS A 178 9.41 -7.92 -18.62
N PRO A 179 8.93 -6.98 -19.46
CA PRO A 179 8.07 -5.83 -19.18
C PRO A 179 6.58 -6.02 -19.46
N ALA A 180 6.10 -7.24 -19.74
CA ALA A 180 4.68 -7.47 -20.02
C ALA A 180 3.76 -7.16 -18.82
N HIS A 181 4.35 -7.00 -17.63
CA HIS A 181 3.67 -6.70 -16.36
C HIS A 181 3.54 -5.20 -16.05
N LEU A 182 3.95 -4.30 -16.96
CA LEU A 182 3.78 -2.86 -16.73
C LEU A 182 2.30 -2.48 -16.57
N PRO A 183 1.95 -1.65 -15.57
CA PRO A 183 0.56 -1.29 -15.34
C PRO A 183 -0.08 -0.49 -16.48
N ALA A 184 -1.39 -0.69 -16.65
CA ALA A 184 -2.21 0.18 -17.49
C ALA A 184 -2.47 1.53 -16.79
N ALA A 185 -2.80 2.56 -17.57
CA ALA A 185 -3.21 3.87 -17.03
C ALA A 185 -4.36 3.72 -16.03
N GLY A 186 -4.24 4.34 -14.86
CA GLY A 186 -5.27 4.32 -13.82
C GLY A 186 -5.36 3.05 -12.98
N ALA A 187 -4.54 2.03 -13.26
CA ALA A 187 -4.51 0.82 -12.46
C ALA A 187 -3.95 1.09 -11.05
N GLY A 188 -4.35 0.29 -10.05
CA GLY A 188 -3.86 0.43 -8.68
C GLY A 188 -4.52 1.50 -7.82
N LYS A 189 -5.57 2.16 -8.32
CA LYS A 189 -6.34 3.14 -7.57
C LYS A 189 -6.92 2.54 -6.28
N ASN A 190 -6.86 3.29 -5.18
CA ASN A 190 -7.71 3.05 -4.01
C ASN A 190 -9.17 3.42 -4.35
N PRO A 191 -10.10 2.45 -4.43
CA PRO A 191 -11.48 2.75 -4.82
C PRO A 191 -12.23 3.62 -3.81
N ASN A 192 -11.77 3.66 -2.55
CA ASN A 192 -12.34 4.53 -1.52
C ASN A 192 -11.82 5.97 -1.61
N ASN A 193 -10.82 6.24 -2.46
CA ASN A 193 -10.31 7.58 -2.70
C ASN A 193 -10.63 8.04 -4.14
N PRO A 194 -11.64 8.88 -4.35
CA PRO A 194 -11.96 9.37 -5.70
C PRO A 194 -10.83 10.20 -6.31
N ALA A 195 -9.97 10.83 -5.50
CA ALA A 195 -8.85 11.66 -5.96
C ALA A 195 -7.61 10.85 -6.35
N ASP A 196 -7.53 9.57 -5.99
CA ASP A 196 -6.45 8.70 -6.45
C ASP A 196 -6.62 8.41 -7.95
N THR A 197 -5.62 8.77 -8.74
CA THR A 197 -5.66 8.60 -10.20
C THR A 197 -5.10 7.25 -10.64
N GLY A 198 -4.51 6.46 -9.75
CA GLY A 198 -3.79 5.23 -10.10
C GLY A 198 -2.51 5.50 -10.89
N TRP A 199 -2.06 4.48 -11.63
CA TRP A 199 -0.82 4.51 -12.40
C TRP A 199 -0.83 5.56 -13.53
N ASP A 200 0.20 6.41 -13.57
CA ASP A 200 0.48 7.30 -14.69
C ASP A 200 1.44 6.62 -15.68
N LEU A 201 1.08 6.57 -16.97
CA LEU A 201 1.91 5.99 -18.01
C LEU A 201 3.27 6.69 -18.17
N ALA A 202 3.39 7.96 -17.77
CA ALA A 202 4.67 8.65 -17.72
C ALA A 202 5.66 7.98 -16.75
N TRP A 203 5.18 7.21 -15.77
CA TRP A 203 6.03 6.48 -14.83
C TRP A 203 6.69 5.24 -15.44
N ASN A 204 6.24 4.76 -16.60
CA ASN A 204 6.89 3.64 -17.30
C ASN A 204 8.37 3.95 -17.60
N GLY A 205 8.71 5.22 -17.84
CA GLY A 205 10.10 5.65 -18.04
C GLY A 205 11.00 5.55 -16.81
N ASN A 206 10.43 5.33 -15.62
CA ASN A 206 11.18 5.09 -14.38
C ASN A 206 11.38 3.61 -14.05
N ILE A 207 10.79 2.70 -14.84
CA ILE A 207 11.00 1.26 -14.70
C ILE A 207 12.08 0.83 -15.72
N PRO A 208 13.06 0.01 -15.33
CA PRO A 208 14.04 -0.55 -16.26
C PRO A 208 13.36 -1.24 -17.45
N LEU A 209 13.96 -1.13 -18.64
CA LEU A 209 13.29 -1.49 -19.92
C LEU A 209 12.96 -2.98 -20.07
N ASP A 210 13.77 -3.86 -19.49
CA ASP A 210 13.65 -5.30 -19.64
C ASP A 210 14.05 -6.05 -18.37
N GLN A 211 13.83 -7.36 -18.36
CA GLN A 211 14.11 -8.24 -17.23
C GLN A 211 15.56 -8.15 -16.74
N SER A 212 16.52 -8.08 -17.66
CA SER A 212 17.95 -8.03 -17.33
C SER A 212 18.33 -6.71 -16.67
N ALA A 213 17.82 -5.60 -17.21
CA ALA A 213 18.00 -4.27 -16.66
C ALA A 213 17.35 -4.16 -15.26
N LEU A 214 16.15 -4.73 -15.06
CA LEU A 214 15.47 -4.72 -13.77
C LEU A 214 16.23 -5.54 -12.73
N SER A 215 16.61 -6.79 -13.05
CA SER A 215 17.40 -7.65 -12.16
C SER A 215 18.75 -7.02 -11.78
N SER A 216 19.39 -6.33 -12.72
CA SER A 216 20.64 -5.60 -12.46
C SER A 216 20.42 -4.38 -11.56
N ALA A 217 19.32 -3.64 -11.77
CA ALA A 217 19.07 -2.39 -11.06
C ALA A 217 18.73 -2.60 -9.58
N ILE A 218 18.05 -3.68 -9.20
CA ILE A 218 17.69 -3.98 -7.80
C ILE A 218 18.86 -4.50 -6.95
N LYS A 219 20.08 -4.54 -7.49
CA LYS A 219 21.30 -4.82 -6.74
C LYS A 219 21.90 -3.53 -6.19
N CYS A 220 21.42 -3.06 -5.04
CA CYS A 220 21.94 -1.83 -4.43
C CYS A 220 23.21 -2.00 -3.58
N GLY A 221 23.73 -3.24 -3.46
CA GLY A 221 24.90 -3.57 -2.67
C GLY A 221 24.68 -3.43 -1.16
N GLY A 222 25.75 -3.66 -0.39
CA GLY A 222 25.73 -3.53 1.07
C GLY A 222 24.90 -4.61 1.78
N THR A 223 24.60 -4.36 3.06
CA THR A 223 23.91 -5.32 3.94
C THR A 223 22.39 -5.36 3.75
N ASN A 224 21.84 -4.39 3.02
CA ASN A 224 20.40 -4.24 2.84
C ASN A 224 19.89 -4.97 1.60
N GLN A 225 20.75 -5.39 0.66
CA GLN A 225 20.34 -6.11 -0.53
C GLN A 225 19.91 -7.55 -0.21
N THR A 226 18.70 -7.92 -0.62
CA THR A 226 18.19 -9.31 -0.50
C THR A 226 18.12 -10.05 -1.83
N TRP A 227 18.09 -9.35 -2.97
CA TRP A 227 18.07 -9.99 -4.29
C TRP A 227 19.36 -10.77 -4.60
N THR A 228 19.17 -11.97 -5.15
CA THR A 228 20.21 -12.81 -5.76
C THR A 228 19.78 -13.20 -7.17
N ASP A 229 20.71 -13.39 -8.09
CA ASP A 229 20.38 -13.79 -9.47
C ASP A 229 19.68 -15.16 -9.49
N ASP A 230 20.22 -16.11 -8.75
CA ASP A 230 19.63 -17.44 -8.60
C ASP A 230 18.67 -17.48 -7.41
N ALA A 231 17.57 -18.23 -7.57
CA ALA A 231 16.67 -18.53 -6.48
C ALA A 231 17.39 -19.37 -5.40
N GLY A 232 17.12 -19.08 -4.12
CA GLY A 232 17.79 -19.76 -3.02
C GLY A 232 17.31 -19.31 -1.64
N LEU A 233 18.25 -19.16 -0.70
CA LEU A 233 17.95 -18.88 0.71
C LEU A 233 17.29 -17.52 0.96
N ASN A 234 17.32 -16.61 -0.02
CA ASN A 234 16.76 -15.27 0.13
C ASN A 234 15.28 -15.19 -0.31
N GLU A 235 14.69 -16.24 -0.88
CA GLU A 235 13.35 -16.20 -1.46
C GLU A 235 12.23 -15.90 -0.44
N SER A 236 12.48 -16.12 0.86
CA SER A 236 11.57 -15.78 1.97
C SER A 236 11.91 -14.47 2.70
N ARG A 237 12.96 -13.76 2.28
CA ARG A 237 13.31 -12.42 2.80
C ARG A 237 12.50 -11.36 2.07
N PRO A 238 12.23 -10.20 2.69
CA PRO A 238 11.59 -9.09 1.98
C PRO A 238 12.47 -8.66 0.81
N ILE A 239 11.86 -8.34 -0.32
CA ILE A 239 12.58 -7.63 -1.38
C ILE A 239 12.89 -6.21 -0.91
N THR A 240 14.12 -5.78 -1.13
CA THR A 240 14.61 -4.41 -0.86
C THR A 240 15.29 -3.85 -2.10
N CYS A 241 15.89 -2.66 -2.02
CA CYS A 241 16.53 -1.98 -3.16
C CYS A 241 15.58 -1.67 -4.33
N VAL A 242 14.27 -1.69 -4.09
CA VAL A 242 13.25 -1.35 -5.08
C VAL A 242 12.90 0.12 -4.99
N THR A 243 12.65 0.73 -6.14
CA THR A 243 12.13 2.09 -6.23
C THR A 243 10.64 2.10 -5.88
N TRP A 244 10.10 3.28 -5.59
CA TRP A 244 8.67 3.47 -5.36
C TRP A 244 7.84 3.05 -6.58
N TYR A 245 8.33 3.31 -7.79
CA TYR A 245 7.65 2.95 -9.03
C TYR A 245 7.56 1.43 -9.20
N GLU A 246 8.64 0.70 -8.92
CA GLU A 246 8.66 -0.77 -8.98
C GLU A 246 7.78 -1.39 -7.89
N ALA A 247 7.77 -0.81 -6.68
CA ALA A 247 6.91 -1.23 -5.60
C ALA A 247 5.42 -1.11 -5.97
N LEU A 248 5.02 0.04 -6.51
CA LEU A 248 3.66 0.27 -6.98
C LEU A 248 3.30 -0.66 -8.15
N ALA A 249 4.18 -0.77 -9.16
CA ALA A 249 3.95 -1.65 -10.30
C ALA A 249 3.78 -3.12 -9.89
N PHE A 250 4.60 -3.61 -8.95
CA PHE A 250 4.46 -4.94 -8.37
C PHE A 250 3.08 -5.13 -7.73
N CYS A 251 2.67 -4.21 -6.84
CA CYS A 251 1.38 -4.37 -6.17
C CYS A 251 0.20 -4.34 -7.14
N ILE A 252 0.27 -3.55 -8.20
CA ILE A 252 -0.75 -3.52 -9.25
C ILE A 252 -0.80 -4.84 -10.01
N TRP A 253 0.35 -5.32 -10.47
CA TRP A 253 0.46 -6.59 -11.19
C TRP A 253 -0.02 -7.77 -10.33
N ASP A 254 0.26 -7.74 -9.02
CA ASP A 254 -0.17 -8.77 -8.07
C ASP A 254 -1.66 -8.66 -7.68
N GLY A 255 -2.45 -7.86 -8.42
CA GLY A 255 -3.90 -7.74 -8.24
C GLY A 255 -4.33 -6.82 -7.09
N GLY A 256 -3.44 -5.97 -6.60
CA GLY A 256 -3.70 -5.03 -5.53
C GLY A 256 -3.26 -3.60 -5.83
N ARG A 257 -2.81 -2.91 -4.78
CA ARG A 257 -2.29 -1.55 -4.81
C ARG A 257 -1.28 -1.35 -3.67
N MET A 258 -0.58 -0.25 -3.69
CA MET A 258 0.21 0.16 -2.53
C MET A 258 -0.72 0.71 -1.44
N PRO A 259 -0.47 0.44 -0.14
CA PRO A 259 -1.23 1.08 0.93
C PRO A 259 -1.01 2.59 0.91
N THR A 260 -2.05 3.35 1.31
CA THR A 260 -1.84 4.76 1.62
C THR A 260 -1.04 4.90 2.90
N GLU A 261 -0.48 6.08 3.10
CA GLU A 261 0.19 6.46 4.33
C GLU A 261 -0.76 6.33 5.53
N ALA A 262 -2.05 6.67 5.38
CA ALA A 262 -3.02 6.54 6.46
C ALA A 262 -3.32 5.06 6.78
N GLU A 263 -3.50 4.21 5.78
CA GLU A 263 -3.79 2.78 5.96
C GLU A 263 -2.65 2.04 6.65
N TRP A 264 -1.42 2.25 6.19
CA TRP A 264 -0.25 1.61 6.80
C TRP A 264 -0.10 1.99 8.27
N ASN A 265 -0.22 3.29 8.58
CA ASN A 265 -0.06 3.78 9.96
C ASN A 265 -1.24 3.35 10.85
N TYR A 266 -2.46 3.26 10.32
CA TYR A 266 -3.61 2.70 11.03
C TYR A 266 -3.36 1.23 11.41
N ALA A 267 -2.87 0.41 10.48
CA ALA A 267 -2.48 -0.98 10.72
C ALA A 267 -1.42 -1.10 11.82
N ALA A 268 -0.33 -0.32 11.71
CA ALA A 268 0.77 -0.31 12.66
C ALA A 268 0.38 0.25 14.04
N SER A 269 -0.54 1.20 14.12
CA SER A 269 -0.95 1.81 15.40
C SER A 269 -2.04 1.01 16.13
N GLY A 270 -2.49 -0.12 15.57
CA GLY A 270 -3.64 -0.87 16.10
C GLY A 270 -4.97 -0.11 16.01
N GLY A 271 -5.09 0.79 15.02
CA GLY A 271 -6.21 1.69 14.84
C GLY A 271 -6.31 2.73 15.95
N ALA A 272 -7.50 2.86 16.56
CA ALA A 272 -7.76 3.81 17.64
C ALA A 272 -7.00 3.51 18.95
N GLU A 273 -6.28 2.39 19.05
CA GLU A 273 -5.45 2.06 20.22
C GLU A 273 -4.21 2.95 20.34
N GLN A 274 -3.70 3.51 19.23
CA GLN A 274 -2.53 4.41 19.20
C GLN A 274 -1.27 3.78 19.79
N ARG A 275 -0.95 2.56 19.37
CA ARG A 275 0.19 1.80 19.87
C ARG A 275 1.52 2.46 19.48
N VAL A 276 2.47 2.50 20.42
CA VAL A 276 3.84 3.00 20.20
C VAL A 276 4.59 2.15 19.18
N PHE A 277 4.68 0.85 19.43
CA PHE A 277 5.09 -0.18 18.46
C PHE A 277 3.88 -1.02 18.03
N PRO A 278 3.89 -1.67 16.86
CA PRO A 278 2.76 -2.48 16.39
C PRO A 278 2.23 -3.53 17.38
N TRP A 279 3.14 -4.14 18.13
CA TRP A 279 2.85 -5.18 19.13
C TRP A 279 2.51 -4.64 20.53
N SER A 280 2.54 -3.33 20.76
CA SER A 280 2.42 -2.76 22.11
C SER A 280 1.07 -3.11 22.75
N ASN A 281 1.12 -3.76 23.89
CA ASN A 281 -0.03 -4.05 24.73
C ASN A 281 0.41 -4.01 26.21
N PRO A 282 0.02 -2.98 27.00
CA PRO A 282 -0.87 -1.87 26.64
C PRO A 282 -0.30 -0.97 25.53
N PRO A 283 -1.10 -0.10 24.88
CA PRO A 283 -0.66 0.67 23.70
C PRO A 283 0.57 1.56 23.93
N THR A 284 0.77 2.06 25.14
CA THR A 284 1.91 2.90 25.52
C THR A 284 3.14 2.10 25.97
N ALA A 285 3.12 0.77 25.86
CA ALA A 285 4.27 -0.04 26.23
C ALA A 285 5.43 0.19 25.25
N GLU A 286 6.61 0.49 25.78
CA GLU A 286 7.84 0.74 25.00
C GLU A 286 8.77 -0.48 24.95
N LEU A 287 8.25 -1.68 25.31
CA LEU A 287 9.06 -2.91 25.30
C LEU A 287 9.39 -3.31 23.85
N VAL A 288 10.68 -3.39 23.58
CA VAL A 288 11.23 -3.88 22.32
C VAL A 288 12.54 -4.61 22.57
N ASP A 289 12.64 -5.81 22.02
CA ASP A 289 13.86 -6.61 21.96
C ASP A 289 13.84 -7.49 20.70
N ALA A 290 14.88 -8.31 20.52
CA ALA A 290 15.05 -9.16 19.34
C ALA A 290 14.00 -10.28 19.20
N THR A 291 13.08 -10.45 20.17
CA THR A 291 11.92 -11.34 20.05
C THR A 291 10.74 -10.68 19.33
N TYR A 292 10.67 -9.35 19.36
CA TYR A 292 9.60 -8.57 18.74
C TYR A 292 9.94 -8.07 17.33
N ALA A 293 11.21 -7.76 17.06
CA ALA A 293 11.60 -7.16 15.79
C ALA A 293 12.95 -7.64 15.28
N VAL A 294 13.17 -7.48 13.98
CA VAL A 294 14.48 -7.57 13.32
C VAL A 294 15.02 -6.15 13.21
N TYR A 295 15.94 -5.75 14.09
CA TYR A 295 16.44 -4.38 14.22
C TYR A 295 17.82 -4.35 14.90
N ALA A 296 18.40 -3.17 15.10
CA ALA A 296 19.68 -2.92 15.75
C ALA A 296 20.91 -3.43 14.96
N LYS A 297 20.95 -3.11 13.67
CA LYS A 297 22.09 -3.36 12.75
C LYS A 297 22.39 -4.85 12.58
N VAL A 298 21.33 -5.64 12.46
CA VAL A 298 21.39 -7.07 12.14
C VAL A 298 21.06 -7.30 10.66
N PRO A 299 21.41 -8.46 10.08
CA PRO A 299 20.94 -8.81 8.74
C PRO A 299 19.43 -8.88 8.68
N ILE A 300 18.85 -8.47 7.54
CA ILE A 300 17.45 -8.73 7.19
C ILE A 300 17.14 -10.22 7.39
N ALA A 301 15.96 -10.56 7.87
CA ALA A 301 15.55 -11.94 8.12
C ALA A 301 14.48 -12.39 7.13
N ALA A 302 14.12 -13.67 7.19
CA ALA A 302 12.88 -14.12 6.54
C ALA A 302 11.69 -13.39 7.18
N VAL A 303 10.68 -13.10 6.36
CA VAL A 303 9.47 -12.39 6.82
C VAL A 303 8.71 -13.24 7.85
N GLY A 304 8.18 -12.58 8.88
CA GLY A 304 7.38 -13.21 9.93
C GLY A 304 8.17 -13.96 10.99
N THR A 305 9.51 -13.85 11.00
CA THR A 305 10.34 -14.59 11.97
C THR A 305 10.10 -14.20 13.43
N LYS A 306 9.47 -13.05 13.68
CA LYS A 306 9.15 -12.52 15.01
C LYS A 306 7.70 -12.71 15.41
N SER A 307 6.87 -13.27 14.53
CA SER A 307 5.49 -13.59 14.85
C SER A 307 5.40 -14.71 15.90
N PRO A 308 4.39 -14.69 16.79
CA PRO A 308 3.34 -13.67 16.88
C PRO A 308 3.72 -12.49 17.80
N LEU A 309 4.88 -12.52 18.46
CA LEU A 309 5.22 -11.50 19.45
C LEU A 309 5.35 -10.11 18.81
N GLY A 310 5.96 -10.04 17.63
CA GLY A 310 6.13 -8.82 16.84
C GLY A 310 4.94 -8.39 15.99
N ASP A 311 3.80 -9.07 16.07
CA ASP A 311 2.69 -8.80 15.18
C ASP A 311 1.88 -7.58 15.61
N GLY A 312 1.36 -6.84 14.62
CA GLY A 312 0.34 -5.82 14.84
C GLY A 312 -0.97 -6.40 15.35
N ARG A 313 -1.91 -5.52 15.77
CA ARG A 313 -3.23 -5.90 16.30
C ARG A 313 -3.98 -6.96 15.48
N TRP A 314 -3.87 -6.90 14.16
CA TRP A 314 -4.57 -7.77 13.22
C TRP A 314 -3.69 -8.89 12.63
N GLY A 315 -2.56 -9.21 13.28
CA GLY A 315 -1.69 -10.32 12.89
C GLY A 315 -0.74 -10.01 11.72
N HIS A 316 -0.54 -8.74 11.39
CA HIS A 316 0.43 -8.33 10.37
C HIS A 316 1.82 -8.35 10.96
N ALA A 317 2.70 -9.15 10.38
CA ALA A 317 4.07 -9.29 10.81
C ALA A 317 4.94 -8.14 10.27
N ASP A 318 6.06 -7.88 10.94
CA ASP A 318 7.12 -6.97 10.50
C ASP A 318 6.65 -5.53 10.18
N LEU A 319 5.52 -5.08 10.74
CA LEU A 319 5.14 -3.65 10.68
C LEU A 319 6.14 -2.76 11.45
N GLY A 320 7.00 -3.37 12.26
CA GLY A 320 8.14 -2.73 12.92
C GLY A 320 9.41 -3.55 12.70
N GLY A 321 10.31 -3.08 11.83
CA GLY A 321 11.63 -3.66 11.58
C GLY A 321 11.70 -4.43 10.27
N ASN A 322 12.74 -5.25 10.13
CA ASN A 322 13.07 -5.99 8.90
C ASN A 322 13.39 -5.08 7.70
N ALA A 323 12.41 -4.61 6.93
CA ALA A 323 12.59 -3.60 5.89
C ALA A 323 11.66 -2.40 6.09
N TRP A 324 12.12 -1.23 5.65
CA TRP A 324 11.19 -0.10 5.52
C TRP A 324 10.19 -0.42 4.40
N GLU A 325 9.00 0.17 4.42
CA GLU A 325 7.96 -0.11 3.42
C GLU A 325 7.51 1.16 2.71
N TRP A 326 7.58 1.17 1.37
CA TRP A 326 7.01 2.24 0.56
C TRP A 326 5.49 2.33 0.75
N VAL A 327 4.97 3.55 0.81
CA VAL A 327 3.52 3.83 0.75
C VAL A 327 3.20 4.77 -0.41
N LEU A 328 1.92 4.89 -0.78
CA LEU A 328 1.46 5.67 -1.94
C LEU A 328 1.84 7.17 -1.86
N ASP A 329 1.86 7.70 -0.65
CA ASP A 329 1.88 9.14 -0.44
C ASP A 329 3.24 9.81 -0.68
N SER A 330 3.16 11.02 -1.20
CA SER A 330 4.22 12.02 -1.14
C SER A 330 4.32 12.60 0.28
N TYR A 331 5.55 12.81 0.74
CA TYR A 331 5.82 13.35 2.07
C TYR A 331 5.41 14.82 2.15
N VAL A 332 4.57 15.15 3.13
CA VAL A 332 4.15 16.52 3.43
C VAL A 332 4.17 16.79 4.92
N THR A 333 4.55 18.03 5.25
CA THR A 333 4.46 18.59 6.59
C THR A 333 3.81 19.98 6.51
N PRO A 334 2.73 20.24 7.27
CA PRO A 334 1.99 19.29 8.11
C PRO A 334 1.23 18.22 7.29
N TYR A 335 0.65 17.23 7.98
CA TYR A 335 -0.28 16.30 7.36
C TYR A 335 -1.48 17.03 6.73
N ALA A 336 -1.97 16.52 5.60
CA ALA A 336 -3.23 17.00 5.02
C ALA A 336 -4.42 16.70 5.96
N ASN A 337 -5.30 17.67 6.15
CA ASN A 337 -6.46 17.60 7.05
C ASN A 337 -7.64 18.36 6.40
N PRO A 338 -8.87 17.80 6.28
CA PRO A 338 -9.32 16.47 6.71
C PRO A 338 -8.68 15.31 5.95
N CYS A 339 -8.76 14.10 6.50
CA CYS A 339 -8.36 12.86 5.83
C CYS A 339 -9.41 11.76 6.02
N THR A 340 -10.05 11.39 4.92
CA THR A 340 -10.88 10.18 4.79
C THR A 340 -10.38 9.45 3.56
N ASP A 341 -9.81 8.26 3.75
CA ASP A 341 -9.13 7.47 2.71
C ASP A 341 -8.13 8.30 1.88
N CYS A 342 -7.53 9.31 2.50
CA CYS A 342 -6.74 10.29 1.78
C CYS A 342 -5.42 9.68 1.29
N SER A 343 -4.93 10.19 0.16
CA SER A 343 -3.56 10.01 -0.27
C SER A 343 -3.03 11.28 -0.90
N ASN A 344 -1.82 11.70 -0.54
CA ASN A 344 -1.15 12.80 -1.22
C ASN A 344 -0.30 12.29 -2.39
N GLN A 345 -0.61 12.68 -3.61
CA GLN A 345 0.11 12.20 -4.82
C GLN A 345 0.85 13.31 -5.56
N THR A 346 1.26 14.37 -4.86
CA THR A 346 1.98 15.50 -5.46
C THR A 346 3.20 15.03 -6.28
N THR A 347 3.22 15.38 -7.57
CA THR A 347 4.26 14.97 -8.53
C THR A 347 5.65 15.45 -8.11
N ALA A 348 6.67 14.62 -8.37
CA ALA A 348 8.09 14.89 -8.11
C ALA A 348 8.47 15.13 -6.64
N ALA A 349 7.54 14.97 -5.69
CA ALA A 349 7.85 15.00 -4.27
C ALA A 349 8.52 13.69 -3.80
N ALA A 350 9.28 13.78 -2.71
CA ALA A 350 9.77 12.59 -2.03
C ALA A 350 8.57 11.75 -1.53
N ARG A 351 8.74 10.43 -1.56
CA ARG A 351 7.69 9.47 -1.18
C ARG A 351 7.93 8.96 0.22
N VAL A 352 6.84 8.71 0.93
CA VAL A 352 6.88 8.24 2.31
C VAL A 352 7.25 6.76 2.33
N PHE A 353 8.05 6.39 3.32
CA PHE A 353 8.22 5.01 3.74
C PHE A 353 8.18 4.89 5.27
N ARG A 354 7.80 3.71 5.78
CA ARG A 354 7.46 3.48 7.20
C ARG A 354 7.92 2.11 7.73
N GLY A 355 7.94 1.94 9.05
CA GLY A 355 8.18 0.65 9.72
C GLY A 355 9.55 0.44 10.35
N GLY A 356 10.57 1.22 10.00
CA GLY A 356 11.93 0.92 10.41
C GLY A 356 12.54 -0.19 9.56
N GLY A 357 13.77 -0.59 9.87
CA GLY A 357 14.42 -1.68 9.17
C GLY A 357 15.51 -2.32 10.03
N ALA A 358 16.05 -3.45 9.57
CA ALA A 358 17.05 -4.23 10.29
C ALA A 358 18.31 -3.43 10.67
N SER A 359 18.62 -2.38 9.88
CA SER A 359 19.75 -1.47 10.06
C SER A 359 19.50 -0.33 11.07
N PHE A 360 18.29 -0.20 11.61
CA PHE A 360 17.87 0.91 12.48
C PHE A 360 17.66 0.48 13.93
N ASP A 361 17.83 1.44 14.85
CA ASP A 361 17.53 1.24 16.26
C ASP A 361 16.01 1.34 16.53
N ALA A 362 15.59 1.05 17.76
CA ALA A 362 14.18 1.01 18.16
C ALA A 362 13.38 2.27 17.81
N SER A 363 14.01 3.45 17.78
CA SER A 363 13.35 4.71 17.42
C SER A 363 12.87 4.77 15.96
N GLY A 364 13.37 3.87 15.10
CA GLY A 364 12.89 3.70 13.73
C GLY A 364 11.61 2.86 13.63
N LEU A 365 11.30 2.06 14.65
CA LEU A 365 10.23 1.05 14.63
C LEU A 365 8.87 1.57 15.10
N LEU A 366 8.80 2.83 15.56
CA LEU A 366 7.58 3.41 16.10
C LEU A 366 6.50 3.46 15.01
N ALA A 367 5.26 3.10 15.36
CA ALA A 367 4.14 3.05 14.41
C ALA A 367 3.90 4.40 13.72
N SER A 368 4.12 5.51 14.44
CA SER A 368 3.97 6.88 13.92
C SER A 368 5.22 7.41 13.19
N LYS A 369 6.36 6.70 13.23
CA LYS A 369 7.59 7.16 12.58
C LYS A 369 7.45 7.04 11.07
N ARG A 370 7.66 8.17 10.40
CA ARG A 370 7.73 8.29 8.93
C ARG A 370 9.08 8.88 8.52
N ASN A 371 9.47 8.62 7.28
CA ASN A 371 10.58 9.27 6.62
C ASN A 371 10.32 9.32 5.11
N ASP A 372 11.23 9.91 4.34
CA ASP A 372 11.07 10.07 2.90
C ASP A 372 12.36 9.91 2.11
N TYR A 373 12.18 9.45 0.88
CA TYR A 373 13.23 9.33 -0.12
C TYR A 373 12.69 9.78 -1.47
N SER A 374 13.60 10.13 -2.39
CA SER A 374 13.22 10.28 -3.80
C SER A 374 12.59 8.97 -4.30
N PRO A 375 11.51 9.02 -5.11
CA PRO A 375 10.83 7.82 -5.60
C PRO A 375 11.75 6.88 -6.40
N SER A 376 12.86 7.38 -6.94
CA SER A 376 13.85 6.59 -7.70
C SER A 376 14.98 6.02 -6.83
N SER A 377 14.93 6.20 -5.51
CA SER A 377 15.97 5.71 -4.58
C SER A 377 15.91 4.19 -4.44
N ARG A 378 17.08 3.55 -4.33
CA ARG A 378 17.23 2.11 -4.06
C ARG A 378 17.99 1.93 -2.75
N THR A 379 17.26 1.72 -1.67
CA THR A 379 17.79 1.64 -0.31
C THR A 379 17.29 0.37 0.38
N ASP A 380 17.09 0.39 1.68
CA ASP A 380 16.51 -0.69 2.49
C ASP A 380 14.98 -0.67 2.56
N VAL A 381 14.34 -0.01 1.59
CA VAL A 381 12.89 0.03 1.47
C VAL A 381 12.41 -1.09 0.55
N GLY A 382 11.45 -1.85 1.05
CA GLY A 382 10.71 -2.93 0.39
C GLY A 382 9.25 -2.57 0.14
N ILE A 383 8.40 -3.60 0.12
CA ILE A 383 7.03 -3.51 -0.38
C ILE A 383 6.09 -4.27 0.55
N ARG A 384 4.91 -3.71 0.77
CA ARG A 384 3.73 -4.42 1.24
C ARG A 384 2.53 -3.94 0.44
N CYS A 385 1.67 -4.86 0.01
CA CYS A 385 0.51 -4.51 -0.82
C CYS A 385 -0.78 -4.51 -0.03
N ALA A 386 -1.68 -3.60 -0.41
CA ALA A 386 -3.06 -3.53 0.06
C ALA A 386 -4.02 -3.96 -1.05
N ARG A 387 -5.19 -4.46 -0.66
CA ARG A 387 -6.28 -4.93 -1.53
C ARG A 387 -7.64 -4.53 -0.97
N GLN A 388 -8.67 -4.74 -1.76
CA GLN A 388 -10.05 -4.63 -1.28
C GLN A 388 -10.53 -5.95 -0.68
N PRO A 389 -11.41 -5.91 0.34
CA PRO A 389 -12.10 -7.08 0.87
C PRO A 389 -13.02 -7.75 -0.15
#